data_AF-A0A929JZ61-F1
#
_entry.id   AF-A0A929JZ61-F1
#
_cell.length_a   1.000
_cell.length_b   1.000
_cell.length_c   1.000
_cell.angle_alpha   90.00
_cell.angle_beta   90.00
_cell.angle_gamma   90.00
#
_symmetry.space_group_name_H-M   'P 1'
#
loop_
_entity.id
_entity.type
_entity.pdbx_description
1 polymer ?
#
loop_
_entity_poly.entity_id
_entity_poly.type
_entity_poly.pdbx_seq_one_letter_code
_entity_poly.pdbx_strand_id
1 'polypeptide(L)' 'MITINVKEPKTKKLLTLGIVEVSNAPHPGWIVLIPGRRNIWLHLVNNEWKIKPDVIPKKFVQAIVDQILPYIHEQH' A
#
# COMPACT_ATOMS: atom_id res chain seq x y z
N MET A 1 3.03 -12.66 -2.60
CA MET A 1 2.33 -11.55 -3.28
C MET A 1 0.84 -11.70 -2.98
N ILE A 2 0.21 -10.64 -2.48
CA ILE A 2 -1.21 -10.58 -2.15
C ILE A 2 -1.89 -9.62 -3.12
N THR A 3 -3.17 -9.81 -3.41
CA THR A 3 -3.95 -8.90 -4.26
C THR A 3 -5.15 -8.40 -3.47
N ILE A 4 -5.39 -7.09 -3.47
CA ILE A 4 -6.54 -6.46 -2.83
C ILE A 4 -7.35 -5.64 -3.82
N ASN A 5 -8.64 -5.43 -3.55
CA ASN A 5 -9.51 -4.60 -4.37
C ASN A 5 -9.90 -3.33 -3.63
N VAL A 6 -9.33 -2.20 -4.04
CA VAL A 6 -9.56 -0.89 -3.40
C VAL A 6 -10.47 -0.04 -4.28
N LYS A 7 -11.52 0.52 -3.68
CA LYS A 7 -12.37 1.49 -4.37
C LYS A 7 -11.72 2.87 -4.35
N GLU A 8 -11.36 3.39 -5.51
CA GLU A 8 -10.75 4.71 -5.62
C GLU A 8 -11.72 5.79 -5.08
N PRO A 9 -11.29 6.65 -4.13
CA PRO A 9 -12.16 7.64 -3.51
C PRO A 9 -12.76 8.65 -4.50
N LYS A 10 -11.97 9.08 -5.50
CA LYS A 10 -12.36 10.11 -6.48
C LYS A 10 -13.27 9.56 -7.57
N THR A 11 -12.90 8.45 -8.20
CA THR A 11 -13.62 7.91 -9.37
C THR A 11 -14.63 6.83 -9.01
N LYS A 12 -14.62 6.35 -7.75
CA LYS A 12 -15.39 5.20 -7.27
C LYS A 12 -15.12 3.90 -8.04
N LYS A 13 -14.09 3.85 -8.90
CA LYS A 13 -13.67 2.64 -9.62
C LYS A 13 -13.02 1.66 -8.67
N LEU A 14 -13.27 0.38 -8.88
CA LEU A 14 -12.54 -0.68 -8.19
C LEU A 14 -11.18 -0.85 -8.88
N LEU A 15 -10.11 -0.77 -8.09
CA LEU A 15 -8.74 -0.99 -8.53
C LEU A 15 -8.20 -2.24 -7.85
N THR A 16 -7.73 -3.17 -8.65
CA THR A 16 -7.02 -4.35 -8.17
C THR A 16 -5.55 -3.98 -7.95
N LEU A 17 -5.12 -3.97 -6.69
CA LEU A 17 -3.77 -3.61 -6.29
C LEU A 17 -2.99 -4.88 -5.94
N GLY A 18 -1.78 -5.00 -6.47
CA GLY A 18 -0.84 -6.05 -6.07
C GLY A 18 0.00 -5.58 -4.88
N ILE A 19 0.28 -6.46 -3.93
CA ILE A 19 1.12 -6.18 -2.76
C ILE A 19 2.25 -7.19 -2.76
N VAL A 20 3.47 -6.67 -2.79
CA VAL A 20 4.69 -7.45 -2.76
C VAL A 20 5.46 -7.07 -1.51
N GLU A 21 5.66 -8.02 -0.61
CA GLU A 21 6.54 -7.82 0.53
C GLU A 21 8.00 -7.74 0.05
N VAL A 22 8.75 -6.82 0.65
CA VAL A 22 10.17 -6.61 0.42
C VAL A 22 10.86 -6.67 1.77
N SER A 23 11.36 -7.85 2.11
CA SER A 23 12.07 -8.11 3.38
C SER A 23 13.59 -7.89 3.27
N ASN A 24 14.18 -7.99 2.07
CA ASN A 24 15.62 -7.86 1.84
C ASN A 24 16.09 -6.43 1.50
N ALA A 25 15.38 -5.40 1.96
CA ALA A 25 15.75 -4.00 1.74
C ALA A 25 16.27 -3.35 3.04
N PRO A 26 17.04 -2.24 2.95
CA PRO A 26 17.45 -1.45 4.13
C PRO A 26 16.27 -0.99 5.00
N HIS A 27 15.08 -0.93 4.40
CA HIS A 27 13.81 -0.67 5.06
C HIS A 27 12.80 -1.74 4.62
N PRO A 28 12.60 -2.82 5.39
CA PRO A 28 11.60 -3.81 5.06
C PRO A 28 10.21 -3.17 4.95
N GLY A 29 9.41 -3.65 4.01
CA GLY A 29 8.10 -3.06 3.72
C GLY A 29 7.33 -3.79 2.64
N TRP A 30 6.36 -3.10 2.05
CA TRP A 30 5.47 -3.61 1.02
C TRP A 30 5.42 -2.65 -0.17
N ILE A 31 5.59 -3.17 -1.38
CA ILE A 31 5.33 -2.45 -2.62
C ILE A 31 3.88 -2.69 -3.02
N VAL A 32 3.12 -1.61 -3.13
CA VAL A 32 1.77 -1.59 -3.67
C VAL A 32 1.83 -1.24 -5.15
N LEU A 33 1.51 -2.22 -5.99
CA LEU A 33 1.41 -2.13 -7.43
C LEU A 33 0.02 -1.58 -7.79
N ILE A 34 -0.01 -0.41 -8.42
CA ILE A 34 -1.25 0.26 -8.81
C ILE A 34 -1.35 0.32 -10.34
N PRO A 35 -2.30 -0.38 -10.97
CA PRO A 35 -2.44 -0.40 -12.42
C PRO A 35 -2.58 1.01 -13.01
N GLY A 36 -1.78 1.30 -14.04
CA GLY A 36 -1.80 2.59 -14.74
C GLY A 36 -1.30 3.78 -13.92
N ARG A 37 -0.63 3.54 -12.78
CA ARG A 37 -0.09 4.59 -11.90
C ARG A 37 1.30 4.24 -11.39
N ARG A 38 1.92 5.18 -10.69
CA ARG A 38 3.16 4.92 -9.97
C ARG A 38 2.87 4.00 -8.79
N ASN A 39 3.74 3.00 -8.63
CA ASN A 39 3.74 2.12 -7.47
C ASN A 39 4.07 2.90 -6.20
N ILE A 40 3.59 2.37 -5.08
CA ILE A 40 3.78 2.95 -3.76
C ILE A 40 4.66 1.99 -2.96
N TRP A 41 5.63 2.53 -2.25
CA TRP A 41 6.34 1.80 -1.20
C TRP A 41 5.76 2.18 0.16
N LEU A 42 5.19 1.20 0.85
CA LEU A 42 4.79 1.25 2.24
C LEU A 42 5.92 0.66 3.09
N HIS A 43 6.47 1.38 4.05
CA HIS A 43 7.50 0.83 4.94
C HIS A 43 7.27 1.32 6.37
N LEU A 44 7.65 0.48 7.33
CA LEU A 44 7.50 0.81 8.75
C LEU A 44 8.74 1.58 9.22
N VAL A 45 8.54 2.75 9.83
CA VAL A 45 9.61 3.56 10.42
C VAL A 45 9.14 4.02 11.79
N ASN A 46 9.89 3.68 12.84
CA ASN A 46 9.55 4.05 14.23
C ASN A 46 8.12 3.65 14.63
N ASN A 47 7.68 2.44 14.26
CA ASN A 47 6.30 1.94 14.44
C ASN A 47 5.21 2.73 13.67
N GLU A 48 5.59 3.61 12.73
CA GLU A 48 4.65 4.33 11.89
C GLU A 48 4.80 3.93 10.41
N TRP A 49 3.67 3.72 9.74
CA TRP A 49 3.64 3.43 8.31
C TRP A 49 3.96 4.68 7.49
N LYS A 50 5.06 4.64 6.73
CA LYS A 50 5.49 5.69 5.81
C LYS A 50 5.35 5.26 4.36
N ILE A 51 5.07 6.24 3.51
CA ILE A 51 4.75 6.01 2.10
C ILE A 51 5.65 6.83 1.18
N LYS A 52 6.13 6.20 0.11
CA LYS A 52 6.81 6.88 -1.00
C LYS A 52 6.22 6.46 -2.35
N PRO A 53 6.01 7.38 -3.31
CA PRO A 53 6.27 8.82 -3.20
C PRO A 53 5.14 9.58 -2.47
N ASP A 54 5.49 10.65 -1.76
CA ASP A 54 4.57 11.50 -0.98
C ASP A 54 3.64 12.40 -1.86
N VAL A 55 3.73 12.23 -3.18
CA VAL A 55 2.92 12.99 -4.16
C VAL A 55 1.51 12.41 -4.34
N ILE A 56 1.20 11.31 -3.66
CA ILE A 56 -0.09 10.63 -3.78
C ILE A 56 -1.06 11.21 -2.73
N PRO A 57 -2.34 11.47 -3.08
CA PRO A 57 -3.28 12.05 -2.14
C PRO A 57 -3.39 11.22 -0.86
N LYS A 58 -3.18 11.86 0.31
CA LYS A 58 -3.25 11.22 1.64
C LYS A 58 -4.51 10.37 1.86
N LYS A 59 -5.68 10.82 1.35
CA LYS A 59 -6.94 10.06 1.44
C LYS A 59 -6.92 8.73 0.68
N PHE A 60 -6.23 8.68 -0.46
CA PHE A 60 -6.09 7.44 -1.24
C PHE A 60 -5.11 6.49 -0.57
N VAL A 61 -4.03 7.04 -0.04
CA VAL A 61 -3.06 6.35 0.82
C VAL A 61 -3.73 5.70 2.03
N GLN A 62 -4.54 6.45 2.79
CA GLN A 62 -5.23 5.92 3.98
C GLN A 62 -6.16 4.77 3.60
N ALA A 63 -6.93 4.91 2.50
CA ALA A 63 -7.79 3.84 2.02
C ALA A 63 -7.04 2.55 1.62
N ILE A 64 -5.80 2.69 1.14
CA ILE A 64 -4.92 1.55 0.88
C ILE A 64 -4.43 0.95 2.20
N VAL A 65 -3.91 1.76 3.13
CA VAL A 65 -3.41 1.31 4.44
C VAL A 65 -4.50 0.60 5.24
N ASP A 66 -5.70 1.17 5.35
CA ASP A 66 -6.83 0.58 6.09
C ASP A 66 -7.22 -0.80 5.55
N GLN A 67 -7.08 -1.01 4.24
CA GLN A 67 -7.35 -2.32 3.63
C GLN A 67 -6.17 -3.27 3.70
N ILE A 68 -4.94 -2.78 3.77
CA ILE A 68 -3.72 -3.61 3.85
C ILE A 68 -3.43 -4.05 5.28
N LEU A 69 -3.70 -3.20 6.28
CA LEU A 69 -3.40 -3.45 7.69
C LEU A 69 -3.90 -4.81 8.22
N PRO A 70 -5.15 -5.23 7.94
CA PRO A 70 -5.63 -6.54 8.36
C PRO A 70 -4.79 -7.70 7.80
N TYR A 71 -4.39 -7.61 6.53
CA TYR A 71 -3.56 -8.65 5.89
C TYR A 71 -2.11 -8.65 6.40
N ILE A 72 -1.58 -7.50 6.80
CA ILE A 72 -0.24 -7.42 7.40
C ILE A 72 -0.26 -7.99 8.82
N HIS A 73 -1.28 -7.66 9.62
CA HIS A 73 -1.40 -8.15 11.00
C HIS A 73 -1.68 -9.66 11.08
N GLU A 74 -2.36 -10.25 10.09
CA GLU A 74 -2.58 -11.70 10.03
C GLU A 74 -1.34 -12.51 9.62
N GLN A 75 -0.28 -11.86 9.11
CA GLN A 75 0.96 -12.51 8.66
C GLN A 75 2.07 -12.50 9.74
N HIS A 76 1.83 -11.92 10.92
CA HIS A 76 2.82 -11.76 12.00
C HIS A 76 2.41 -12.46 13.29
#